data_AF-A0A939XR22-F1
#
_entry.id   AF-A0A939XR22-F1
#
_cell.length_a   1.000
_cell.length_b   1.000
_cell.length_c   1.000
_cell.angle_alpha   90.00
_cell.angle_beta   90.00
_cell.angle_gamma   90.00
#
_symmetry.space_group_name_H-M   'P 1'
#
loop_
_entity.id
_entity.type
_entity.pdbx_description
1 polymer ?
#
loop_
_entity_poly.entity_id
_entity_poly.type
_entity_poly.pdbx_seq_one_letter_code
_entity_poly.pdbx_strand_id
1 'polypeptide(L)'
;TDTLFTQSRNMLTQRTFGPKCNGSACLDASGLNDGDVAGLALLAGRFGFVGVSKEGGKKSIVMVDNMYEGEDAGGWPPKRGTQHVVASVPVDADVVYFKASCDFSRIADDSQIGSHGVDTAEFYYSLDGKDWKSIGHTFKMTYSLDHFMGQRYALFYYSTKTPGGHADFDWYKVSY
;
A
#
# COMPACT_ATOMS: atom_id res chain seq x y z
N THR A 1 -15.36 -8.85 -9.55
CA THR A 1 -14.27 -7.96 -9.92
C THR A 1 -14.31 -6.81 -8.96
N ASP A 2 -13.14 -6.41 -8.46
CA ASP A 2 -13.06 -5.29 -7.52
C ASP A 2 -12.42 -4.13 -8.27
N THR A 3 -13.20 -3.08 -8.49
CA THR A 3 -12.71 -1.87 -9.18
C THR A 3 -12.02 -0.90 -8.24
N LEU A 4 -12.23 -1.07 -6.92
CA LEU A 4 -11.63 -0.27 -5.86
C LEU A 4 -10.90 -1.19 -4.88
N PHE A 5 -9.66 -0.83 -4.54
CA PHE A 5 -8.84 -1.56 -3.58
C PHE A 5 -9.59 -1.88 -2.27
N THR A 6 -10.33 -0.91 -1.71
CA THR A 6 -11.10 -1.07 -0.46
C THR A 6 -12.29 -2.02 -0.54
N GLN A 7 -12.70 -2.45 -1.74
CA GLN A 7 -13.73 -3.47 -1.93
C GLN A 7 -13.16 -4.88 -2.03
N SER A 8 -11.84 -5.00 -2.19
CA SER A 8 -11.20 -6.30 -2.28
C SER A 8 -11.35 -7.09 -0.99
N ARG A 9 -11.67 -8.37 -1.14
CA ARG A 9 -11.80 -9.31 -0.02
C ARG A 9 -10.44 -9.92 0.29
N ASN A 10 -10.33 -10.54 1.47
CA ASN A 10 -9.18 -11.34 1.87
C ASN A 10 -7.86 -10.55 2.03
N MET A 11 -7.93 -9.27 2.40
CA MET A 11 -6.75 -8.57 2.89
C MET A 11 -6.33 -9.11 4.27
N LEU A 12 -5.10 -9.59 4.38
CA LEU A 12 -4.50 -9.96 5.66
C LEU A 12 -3.84 -8.73 6.28
N THR A 13 -4.27 -8.31 7.47
CA THR A 13 -3.80 -7.04 8.08
C THR A 13 -3.10 -7.22 9.42
N GLN A 14 -2.13 -6.35 9.70
CA GLN A 14 -1.49 -6.20 11.00
C GLN A 14 -1.32 -4.72 11.35
N ARG A 15 -1.33 -4.38 12.64
CA ARG A 15 -1.08 -3.02 13.14
C ARG A 15 0.33 -2.55 12.79
N THR A 16 0.50 -1.25 12.53
CA THR A 16 1.81 -0.59 12.56
C THR A 16 2.24 -0.34 14.02
N PHE A 17 3.52 0.00 14.21
CA PHE A 17 4.11 0.28 15.51
C PHE A 17 4.84 1.63 15.50
N GLY A 18 4.65 2.44 16.55
CA GLY A 18 5.40 3.68 16.75
C GLY A 18 6.75 3.45 17.44
N PRO A 19 7.68 4.43 17.37
CA PRO A 19 7.56 5.67 16.59
C PRO A 19 7.91 5.48 15.12
N LYS A 20 8.62 4.40 14.76
CA LYS A 20 8.95 4.02 13.39
C LYS A 20 8.82 2.52 13.26
N CYS A 21 8.38 2.05 12.10
CA CYS A 21 8.38 0.62 11.80
C CYS A 21 8.46 0.39 10.29
N ASN A 22 8.88 -0.82 9.92
CA ASN A 22 8.93 -1.28 8.55
C ASN A 22 8.11 -2.57 8.43
N GLY A 23 7.24 -2.63 7.44
CA GLY A 23 6.59 -3.86 6.99
C GLY A 23 7.20 -4.27 5.67
N SER A 24 7.50 -5.55 5.50
CA SER A 24 8.07 -6.08 4.26
C SER A 24 7.51 -7.45 3.93
N ALA A 25 7.45 -7.78 2.64
CA ALA A 25 6.96 -9.06 2.15
C ALA A 25 7.71 -9.52 0.91
N CYS A 26 7.80 -10.84 0.72
CA CYS A 26 8.22 -11.47 -0.52
C CYS A 26 6.99 -12.01 -1.24
N LEU A 27 6.81 -11.61 -2.50
CA LEU A 27 5.68 -12.01 -3.35
C LEU A 27 6.19 -12.74 -4.59
N ASP A 28 5.65 -13.92 -4.87
CA ASP A 28 5.69 -14.55 -6.19
C ASP A 28 4.42 -14.16 -6.98
N ALA A 29 4.64 -13.46 -8.09
CA ALA A 29 3.63 -12.92 -8.98
C ALA A 29 3.48 -13.71 -10.30
N SER A 30 4.08 -14.89 -10.41
CA SER A 30 3.95 -15.77 -11.60
C SER A 30 2.50 -16.18 -11.85
N GLY A 31 1.74 -16.42 -10.78
CA GLY A 31 0.33 -16.82 -10.80
C GLY A 31 -0.67 -15.71 -11.13
N LEU A 32 -0.22 -14.46 -11.34
CA LEU A 32 -1.12 -13.36 -11.69
C LEU A 32 -1.71 -13.55 -13.09
N ASN A 33 -3.00 -13.29 -13.24
CA ASN A 33 -3.67 -13.15 -14.53
C ASN A 33 -3.69 -11.69 -14.99
N ASP A 34 -4.11 -11.50 -16.24
CA ASP A 34 -4.31 -10.17 -16.79
C ASP A 34 -5.41 -9.41 -16.03
N GLY A 35 -5.09 -8.21 -15.55
CA GLY A 35 -5.93 -7.39 -14.68
C GLY A 35 -5.73 -7.63 -13.17
N ASP A 36 -4.85 -8.55 -12.77
CA ASP A 36 -4.58 -8.81 -11.35
C ASP A 36 -3.56 -7.84 -10.76
N VAL A 37 -3.74 -7.53 -9.47
CA VAL A 37 -2.85 -6.68 -8.67
C VAL A 37 -2.66 -7.31 -7.29
N ALA A 38 -1.42 -7.42 -6.84
CA ALA A 38 -1.07 -7.91 -5.51
C ALA A 38 0.12 -7.18 -4.91
N GLY A 39 0.18 -7.06 -3.58
CA GLY A 39 1.29 -6.38 -2.93
C GLY A 39 1.11 -6.10 -1.45
N LEU A 40 1.80 -5.06 -0.99
CA LEU A 40 1.83 -4.58 0.39
C LEU A 40 1.26 -3.16 0.46
N ALA A 41 0.25 -2.97 1.29
CA ALA A 41 -0.44 -1.71 1.49
C ALA A 41 -0.27 -1.17 2.92
N LEU A 42 -0.46 0.13 3.05
CA LEU A 42 -0.85 0.82 4.27
C LEU A 42 -2.34 1.15 4.16
N LEU A 43 -3.14 0.59 5.06
CA LEU A 43 -4.59 0.60 5.03
C LEU A 43 -5.18 1.43 6.18
N ALA A 44 -5.84 2.53 5.80
CA ALA A 44 -6.88 3.24 6.54
C ALA A 44 -7.81 3.93 5.52
N GLY A 45 -8.58 4.94 5.91
CA GLY A 45 -9.41 5.72 4.97
C GLY A 45 -8.57 6.33 3.85
N ARG A 46 -7.39 6.85 4.23
CA ARG A 46 -6.26 7.13 3.32
C ARG A 46 -5.35 5.91 3.26
N PHE A 47 -5.32 5.23 2.11
CA PHE A 47 -4.45 4.10 1.82
C PHE A 47 -3.43 4.42 0.71
N GLY A 48 -2.31 3.71 0.75
CA GLY A 48 -1.31 3.67 -0.30
C GLY A 48 -0.68 2.29 -0.34
N PHE A 49 -0.20 1.86 -1.50
CA PHE A 49 0.41 0.54 -1.63
C PHE A 49 1.51 0.48 -2.67
N VAL A 50 2.35 -0.54 -2.54
CA VAL A 50 3.29 -0.98 -3.55
C VAL A 50 3.01 -2.44 -3.90
N GLY A 51 3.01 -2.78 -5.18
CA GLY A 51 2.66 -4.13 -5.64
C GLY A 51 3.02 -4.40 -7.08
N VAL A 52 2.75 -5.62 -7.55
CA VAL A 52 2.81 -5.99 -8.96
C VAL A 52 1.41 -5.88 -9.56
N SER A 53 1.29 -5.21 -10.70
CA SER A 53 0.12 -5.31 -11.59
C SER A 53 0.50 -6.07 -12.85
N LYS A 54 -0.45 -6.84 -13.42
CA LYS A 54 -0.26 -7.52 -14.70
C LYS A 54 -1.31 -7.05 -15.70
N GLU A 55 -0.85 -6.43 -16.79
CA GLU A 55 -1.70 -5.86 -17.83
C GLU A 55 -1.12 -6.13 -19.22
N GLY A 56 -1.96 -6.57 -20.16
CA GLY A 56 -1.54 -7.02 -21.49
C GLY A 56 -0.49 -8.14 -21.43
N GLY A 57 -0.55 -9.00 -20.41
CA GLY A 57 0.46 -10.04 -20.17
C GLY A 57 1.80 -9.54 -19.64
N LYS A 58 1.95 -8.25 -19.35
CA LYS A 58 3.19 -7.64 -18.83
C LYS A 58 3.05 -7.27 -17.37
N LYS A 59 4.08 -7.52 -16.58
CA LYS A 59 4.13 -7.14 -15.16
C LYS A 59 4.77 -5.77 -14.98
N SER A 60 4.25 -4.99 -14.05
CA SER A 60 4.85 -3.73 -13.61
C SER A 60 4.77 -3.62 -12.09
N ILE A 61 5.82 -3.11 -11.47
CA ILE A 61 5.78 -2.67 -10.08
C ILE A 61 5.12 -1.30 -10.04
N VAL A 62 4.06 -1.16 -9.26
CA VAL A 62 3.28 0.08 -9.14
C VAL A 62 3.29 0.58 -7.71
N MET A 63 3.36 1.90 -7.55
CA MET A 63 2.95 2.58 -6.32
C MET A 63 1.61 3.26 -6.60
N VAL A 64 0.64 3.01 -5.72
CA VAL A 64 -0.71 3.53 -5.83
C VAL A 64 -1.06 4.34 -4.59
N ASP A 65 -1.74 5.45 -4.82
CA ASP A 65 -2.10 6.41 -3.79
C ASP A 65 -3.58 6.84 -3.94
N ASN A 66 -4.41 6.74 -2.89
CA ASN A 66 -5.81 7.20 -2.92
C ASN A 66 -5.98 8.69 -2.54
N MET A 67 -5.44 9.58 -3.36
CA MET A 67 -5.43 11.01 -3.06
C MET A 67 -6.84 11.59 -2.87
N TYR A 68 -7.01 12.46 -1.88
CA TYR A 68 -8.19 13.31 -1.77
C TYR A 68 -8.01 14.56 -2.65
N GLU A 69 -9.07 14.95 -3.35
CA GLU A 69 -9.13 16.28 -3.96
C GLU A 69 -9.54 17.30 -2.88
N GLY A 70 -8.65 18.28 -2.60
CA GLY A 70 -8.87 19.38 -1.66
C GLY A 70 -8.31 19.15 -0.23
N GLU A 71 -8.37 20.20 0.61
CA GLU A 71 -7.66 20.27 1.90
C GLU A 71 -8.35 19.51 3.06
N ASP A 72 -9.65 19.18 2.95
CA ASP A 72 -10.43 18.55 4.04
C ASP A 72 -10.49 17.01 3.99
N ALA A 73 -9.33 16.36 4.09
CA ALA A 73 -9.21 14.90 4.09
C ALA A 73 -9.82 14.20 5.33
N GLY A 74 -10.02 14.92 6.44
CA GLY A 74 -10.52 14.37 7.72
C GLY A 74 -11.87 14.91 8.16
N GLY A 75 -12.53 15.71 7.32
CA GLY A 75 -13.87 16.23 7.59
C GLY A 75 -14.95 15.14 7.59
N TRP A 76 -16.10 15.46 8.18
CA TRP A 76 -17.31 14.63 8.11
C TRP A 76 -18.32 15.24 7.13
N PRO A 77 -18.91 14.47 6.19
CA PRO A 77 -18.64 13.06 5.93
C PRO A 77 -17.25 12.85 5.29
N PRO A 78 -16.62 11.69 5.52
CA PRO A 78 -15.33 11.38 4.94
C PRO A 78 -15.42 11.40 3.42
N LYS A 79 -14.53 12.16 2.78
CA LYS A 79 -14.37 12.12 1.33
C LYS A 79 -13.79 10.76 0.95
N ARG A 80 -14.11 10.28 -0.25
CA ARG A 80 -13.44 9.11 -0.84
C ARG A 80 -12.35 9.60 -1.77
N GLY A 81 -11.12 9.14 -1.55
CA GLY A 81 -10.01 9.45 -2.42
C GLY A 81 -10.13 8.74 -3.76
N THR A 82 -9.51 9.30 -4.80
CA THR A 82 -9.40 8.68 -6.11
C THR A 82 -8.09 7.90 -6.16
N GLN A 83 -8.16 6.64 -6.60
CA GLN A 83 -6.98 5.79 -6.71
C GLN A 83 -6.15 6.22 -7.93
N HIS A 84 -4.88 6.57 -7.71
CA HIS A 84 -3.95 6.93 -8.77
C HIS A 84 -2.72 6.03 -8.74
N VAL A 85 -2.30 5.54 -9.91
CA VAL A 85 -0.95 4.99 -10.10
C VAL A 85 0.00 6.17 -10.19
N VAL A 86 0.83 6.37 -9.18
CA VAL A 86 1.72 7.54 -9.08
C VAL A 86 3.14 7.23 -9.54
N ALA A 87 3.50 5.95 -9.59
CA ALA A 87 4.70 5.46 -10.24
C ALA A 87 4.49 4.04 -10.77
N SER A 88 5.14 3.72 -11.89
CA SER A 88 5.12 2.39 -12.51
C SER A 88 6.48 2.07 -13.12
N VAL A 89 6.99 0.88 -12.85
CA VAL A 89 8.27 0.37 -13.38
C VAL A 89 8.03 -1.01 -13.98
N PRO A 90 8.29 -1.23 -15.28
CA PRO A 90 8.20 -2.56 -15.88
C PRO A 90 9.12 -3.55 -15.17
N VAL A 91 8.66 -4.78 -14.98
CA VAL A 91 9.45 -5.83 -14.32
C VAL A 91 9.32 -7.15 -15.06
N ASP A 92 10.46 -7.82 -15.27
CA ASP A 92 10.55 -9.16 -15.82
C ASP A 92 11.11 -10.13 -14.76
N ALA A 93 10.42 -10.17 -13.62
CA ALA A 93 10.71 -11.06 -12.50
C ALA A 93 9.37 -11.56 -11.94
N ASP A 94 9.33 -12.83 -11.54
CA ASP A 94 8.17 -13.40 -10.84
C ASP A 94 8.20 -13.06 -9.36
N VAL A 95 9.37 -13.16 -8.73
CA VAL A 95 9.55 -12.83 -7.31
C VAL A 95 9.94 -11.37 -7.15
N VAL A 96 9.18 -10.63 -6.35
CA VAL A 96 9.42 -9.22 -6.02
C VAL A 96 9.25 -9.02 -4.51
N TYR A 97 10.13 -8.21 -3.93
CA TYR A 97 10.09 -7.86 -2.52
C TYR A 97 9.55 -6.45 -2.34
N PHE A 98 8.70 -6.25 -1.35
CA PHE A 98 8.08 -4.97 -1.03
C PHE A 98 8.42 -4.54 0.40
N LYS A 99 8.54 -3.23 0.60
CA LYS A 99 8.71 -2.63 1.92
C LYS A 99 7.96 -1.31 2.02
N ALA A 100 7.29 -1.11 3.15
CA ALA A 100 6.67 0.15 3.54
C ALA A 100 7.25 0.60 4.89
N SER A 101 7.93 1.73 4.90
CA SER A 101 8.56 2.32 6.09
C SER A 101 7.69 3.45 6.62
N CYS A 102 7.23 3.34 7.86
CA CYS A 102 6.38 4.33 8.52
C CYS A 102 7.19 5.17 9.52
N ASP A 103 6.92 6.47 9.55
CA ASP A 103 7.47 7.42 10.51
C ASP A 103 6.32 8.21 11.18
N PHE A 104 6.08 7.87 12.45
CA PHE A 104 5.11 8.48 13.35
C PHE A 104 5.79 9.42 14.38
N SER A 105 7.10 9.65 14.25
CA SER A 105 7.89 10.41 15.23
C SER A 105 7.74 11.93 15.10
N ARG A 106 7.02 12.40 14.07
CA ARG A 106 6.88 13.82 13.75
C ARG A 106 5.83 14.55 14.59
N ILE A 107 5.18 13.83 15.50
CA ILE A 107 4.25 14.37 16.48
C ILE A 107 5.07 15.08 17.57
N ALA A 108 5.06 16.41 17.55
CA ALA A 108 5.80 17.23 18.52
C ALA A 108 5.09 17.36 19.88
N ASP A 109 3.76 17.16 19.90
CA ASP A 109 2.87 17.29 21.05
C ASP A 109 1.59 16.47 20.79
N ASP A 110 0.90 16.03 21.85
CA ASP A 110 -0.31 15.21 21.81
C ASP A 110 -1.44 15.88 21.00
N SER A 111 -1.45 17.21 20.88
CA SER A 111 -2.39 17.93 20.02
C SER A 111 -2.25 17.61 18.53
N GLN A 112 -1.10 17.07 18.10
CA GLN A 112 -0.84 16.68 16.71
C GLN A 112 -1.14 15.20 16.44
N ILE A 113 -1.51 14.41 17.46
CA ILE A 113 -1.87 13.00 17.29
C ILE A 113 -3.08 12.90 16.35
N GLY A 114 -2.90 12.21 15.23
CA GLY A 114 -3.94 12.05 14.21
C GLY A 114 -4.08 13.24 13.25
N SER A 115 -3.21 14.25 13.32
CA SER A 115 -3.19 15.39 12.39
C SER A 115 -2.74 14.98 10.98
N HIS A 116 -3.34 15.61 9.96
CA HIS A 116 -3.05 15.33 8.57
C HIS A 116 -1.59 15.60 8.19
N GLY A 117 -0.95 14.61 7.57
CA GLY A 117 0.36 14.77 6.92
C GLY A 117 1.56 14.92 7.85
N VAL A 118 1.37 14.78 9.17
CA VAL A 118 2.46 14.68 10.15
C VAL A 118 3.11 13.30 10.02
N ASP A 119 2.30 12.26 10.02
CA ASP A 119 2.74 10.88 9.83
C ASP A 119 3.01 10.60 8.35
N THR A 120 4.13 9.92 8.07
CA THR A 120 4.58 9.68 6.69
C THR A 120 5.02 8.24 6.47
N ALA A 121 4.95 7.78 5.23
CA ALA A 121 5.62 6.56 4.81
C ALA A 121 6.31 6.69 3.46
N GLU A 122 7.30 5.82 3.30
CA GLU A 122 8.02 5.60 2.05
C GLU A 122 7.81 4.15 1.60
N PHE A 123 7.57 3.97 0.30
CA PHE A 123 7.41 2.66 -0.32
C PHE A 123 8.66 2.28 -1.13
N TYR A 124 9.02 1.01 -1.06
CA TYR A 124 10.19 0.46 -1.73
C TYR A 124 9.87 -0.90 -2.36
N TYR A 125 10.64 -1.23 -3.38
CA TYR A 125 10.71 -2.58 -3.94
C TYR A 125 12.16 -3.06 -4.04
N SER A 126 12.34 -4.37 -4.17
CA SER A 126 13.62 -5.00 -4.46
C SER A 126 13.38 -6.23 -5.34
N LEU A 127 14.37 -6.57 -6.19
CA LEU A 127 14.34 -7.75 -7.06
C LEU A 127 15.23 -8.89 -6.54
N ASP A 128 16.05 -8.63 -5.53
CA ASP A 128 17.01 -9.58 -4.96
C ASP A 128 16.88 -9.73 -3.43
N GLY A 129 15.96 -8.97 -2.81
CA GLY A 129 15.72 -8.91 -1.38
C GLY A 129 16.78 -8.14 -0.58
N LYS A 130 17.76 -7.53 -1.26
CA LYS A 130 18.92 -6.87 -0.65
C LYS A 130 18.97 -5.38 -1.02
N ASP A 131 18.94 -5.09 -2.32
CA ASP A 131 19.01 -3.74 -2.85
C ASP A 131 17.59 -3.17 -2.99
N TRP A 132 17.27 -2.17 -2.16
CA TRP A 132 15.95 -1.55 -2.11
C TRP A 132 15.92 -0.24 -2.86
N LYS A 133 14.93 -0.09 -3.76
CA LYS A 133 14.68 1.13 -4.52
C LYS A 133 13.36 1.77 -4.07
N SER A 134 13.36 3.07 -3.80
CA SER A 134 12.12 3.79 -3.53
C SER A 134 11.26 3.89 -4.79
N ILE A 135 9.94 4.00 -4.60
CA ILE A 135 9.00 4.18 -5.70
C ILE A 135 7.86 5.11 -5.29
N GLY A 136 7.52 6.06 -6.17
CA GLY A 136 6.52 7.09 -5.89
C GLY A 136 7.07 8.23 -5.03
N HIS A 137 6.16 8.97 -4.40
CA HIS A 137 6.45 10.06 -3.46
C HIS A 137 6.16 9.63 -2.02
N THR A 138 6.59 10.46 -1.06
CA THR A 138 6.26 10.32 0.36
C THR A 138 4.74 10.26 0.58
N PHE A 139 4.25 9.12 1.07
CA PHE A 139 2.85 8.95 1.41
C PHE A 139 2.53 9.69 2.69
N LYS A 140 1.67 10.71 2.59
CA LYS A 140 1.17 11.46 3.75
C LYS A 140 -0.01 10.71 4.35
N MET A 141 0.19 10.16 5.53
CA MET A 141 -0.86 9.44 6.23
C MET A 141 -1.91 10.42 6.76
N THR A 142 -3.11 9.90 6.95
CA THR A 142 -4.24 10.64 7.50
C THR A 142 -5.04 9.70 8.38
N TYR A 143 -5.36 10.15 9.59
CA TYR A 143 -6.35 9.51 10.42
C TYR A 143 -7.72 10.11 10.12
N SER A 144 -8.67 9.26 9.75
CA SER A 144 -10.05 9.64 9.44
C SER A 144 -11.01 8.71 10.20
N LEU A 145 -12.22 9.21 10.48
CA LEU A 145 -13.22 8.50 11.28
C LEU A 145 -14.04 7.48 10.49
N ASP A 146 -13.80 7.36 9.19
CA ASP A 146 -14.49 6.41 8.30
C ASP A 146 -14.19 4.95 8.67
N HIS A 147 -12.93 4.64 8.99
CA HIS A 147 -12.52 3.32 9.47
C HIS A 147 -12.34 3.28 10.99
N PHE A 148 -12.17 4.44 11.64
CA PHE A 148 -11.85 4.55 13.08
C PHE A 148 -10.68 3.62 13.48
N MET A 149 -9.64 3.62 12.65
CA MET A 149 -8.54 2.68 12.74
C MET A 149 -7.24 3.38 12.37
N GLY A 150 -6.21 3.21 13.19
CA GLY A 150 -4.85 3.62 12.83
C GLY A 150 -4.33 2.86 11.62
N GLN A 151 -3.21 3.29 11.06
CA GLN A 151 -2.66 2.64 9.88
C GLN A 151 -2.30 1.17 10.12
N ARG A 152 -2.55 0.34 9.11
CA ARG A 152 -2.22 -1.09 9.15
C ARG A 152 -1.43 -1.50 7.92
N TYR A 153 -0.46 -2.38 8.12
CA TYR A 153 0.07 -3.14 6.99
C TYR A 153 -1.00 -4.11 6.49
N ALA A 154 -1.13 -4.24 5.17
CA ALA A 154 -2.06 -5.18 4.54
C ALA A 154 -1.40 -5.90 3.36
N LEU A 155 -1.40 -7.23 3.39
CA LEU A 155 -1.15 -8.04 2.19
C LEU A 155 -2.46 -8.19 1.44
N PHE A 156 -2.43 -8.01 0.12
CA PHE A 156 -3.64 -8.03 -0.69
C PHE A 156 -3.41 -8.66 -2.05
N TYR A 157 -4.51 -9.12 -2.64
CA TYR A 157 -4.64 -9.52 -4.03
C TYR A 157 -6.06 -9.19 -4.50
N TYR A 158 -6.22 -8.65 -5.70
CA TYR A 158 -7.52 -8.47 -6.34
C TYR A 158 -7.41 -8.50 -7.87
N SER A 159 -8.55 -8.72 -8.53
CA SER A 159 -8.65 -8.76 -10.00
C SER A 159 -9.61 -7.69 -10.52
N THR A 160 -9.12 -6.88 -11.47
CA THR A 160 -9.91 -5.85 -12.15
C THR A 160 -10.63 -6.37 -13.39
N LYS A 161 -10.23 -7.54 -13.91
CA LYS A 161 -10.80 -8.17 -15.12
C LYS A 161 -11.50 -9.49 -14.81
N THR A 162 -10.78 -10.61 -14.89
CA THR A 162 -11.39 -11.94 -14.70
C THR A 162 -10.71 -12.64 -13.52
N PRO A 163 -11.45 -12.90 -12.42
CA PRO A 163 -10.91 -13.62 -11.28
C PRO A 163 -10.40 -15.02 -11.67
N GLY A 164 -9.32 -15.48 -11.04
CA GLY A 164 -8.79 -16.83 -11.22
C GLY A 164 -7.27 -16.96 -11.05
N GLY A 165 -6.55 -15.84 -11.00
CA GLY A 165 -5.12 -15.84 -10.67
C GLY A 165 -4.89 -15.98 -9.17
N HIS A 166 -3.63 -16.02 -8.77
CA HIS A 166 -3.20 -16.05 -7.38
C HIS A 166 -1.87 -15.31 -7.21
N ALA A 167 -1.55 -14.98 -5.97
CA ALA A 167 -0.30 -14.37 -5.57
C ALA A 167 0.19 -15.06 -4.30
N ASP A 168 1.43 -15.55 -4.31
CA ASP A 168 1.98 -16.33 -3.21
C ASP A 168 2.92 -15.46 -2.38
N PHE A 169 2.59 -15.30 -1.09
CA PHE A 169 3.43 -14.57 -0.15
C PHE A 169 4.27 -15.56 0.66
N ASP A 170 5.57 -15.61 0.40
CA ASP A 170 6.51 -16.53 1.07
C ASP A 170 6.72 -16.14 2.55
N TRP A 171 6.87 -14.85 2.81
CA TRP A 171 6.95 -14.32 4.17
C TRP A 171 6.49 -12.88 4.25
N TYR A 172 6.15 -12.49 5.47
CA TYR A 172 5.93 -11.12 5.88
C TYR A 172 6.68 -10.85 7.19
N LYS A 173 7.37 -9.70 7.27
CA LYS A 173 8.23 -9.31 8.39
C LYS A 173 7.95 -7.89 8.80
N VAL A 174 7.88 -7.67 10.11
CA VAL A 174 7.86 -6.34 10.72
C VAL A 174 9.11 -6.13 11.55
N SER A 175 9.73 -4.96 11.42
CA SER A 175 10.83 -4.50 12.26
C SER A 175 10.56 -3.08 12.76
N TYR A 176 10.96 -2.78 13.99
CA TYR A 176 10.80 -1.49 14.67
C TYR A 176 12.12 -1.05 15.30
#